data_AF-A0A9X3X7X8-F1
#
_entry.id   AF-A0A9X3X7X8-F1
#
_cell.length_a   1.000
_cell.length_b   1.000
_cell.length_c   1.000
_cell.angle_alpha   90.00
_cell.angle_beta   90.00
_cell.angle_gamma   90.00
#
_symmetry.space_group_name_H-M   'P 1'
#
loop_
_entity.id
_entity.type
_entity.pdbx_description
1 polymer ?
#
loop_
_entity_poly.entity_id
_entity_poly.type
_entity_poly.pdbx_seq_one_letter_code
_entity_poly.pdbx_strand_id
1 'polypeptide(L)'
;MPVQTHRRPELRGSVVKLLETLVPAVRDGGEVPLLSIVESVAGDRLKPEVRKQLEARGNAVFRREGDATRFLNEGPALRIPLKRFDLRIAARVSGDARLVEGGAALSFRGAETLSASKFFFSVRLEGIEATDQRIVVDMEGDSFDQVFELV
;
A
#
# COMPACT_ATOMS: atom_id res chain seq x y z
N MET A 1 -16.01 10.85 6.54
CA MET A 1 -15.61 12.30 6.51
C MET A 1 -15.40 12.70 5.04
N PRO A 2 -15.22 13.98 4.64
CA PRO A 2 -14.94 14.24 3.22
C PRO A 2 -13.58 13.66 2.83
N VAL A 3 -13.55 12.84 1.77
CA VAL A 3 -12.34 12.32 1.14
C VAL A 3 -11.42 13.49 0.79
N GLN A 4 -10.14 13.40 1.18
CA GLN A 4 -9.19 14.47 0.88
C GLN A 4 -8.49 14.20 -0.46
N THR A 5 -8.76 15.05 -1.44
CA THR A 5 -8.08 15.00 -2.74
C THR A 5 -6.84 15.90 -2.72
N HIS A 6 -5.70 15.35 -3.15
CA HIS A 6 -4.43 16.06 -3.27
C HIS A 6 -3.86 15.84 -4.67
N ARG A 7 -3.35 16.89 -5.31
CA ARG A 7 -2.57 16.75 -6.55
C ARG A 7 -1.12 16.45 -6.23
N ARG A 8 -0.63 15.30 -6.68
CA ARG A 8 0.73 14.79 -6.41
C ARG A 8 1.35 14.23 -7.69
N PRO A 9 1.54 15.07 -8.74
CA PRO A 9 2.09 14.62 -10.02
C PRO A 9 3.50 14.03 -9.88
N GLU A 10 4.24 14.37 -8.82
CA GLU A 10 5.56 13.80 -8.54
C GLU A 10 5.51 12.30 -8.20
N LEU A 11 4.36 11.76 -7.79
CA LEU A 11 4.18 10.33 -7.51
C LEU A 11 4.04 9.50 -8.79
N ARG A 12 3.72 10.13 -9.93
CA ARG A 12 3.40 9.43 -11.18
C ARG A 12 4.47 8.43 -11.60
N GLY A 13 5.75 8.84 -11.54
CA GLY A 13 6.86 7.96 -11.90
C GLY A 13 6.95 6.71 -11.02
N SER A 14 6.72 6.85 -9.71
CA SER A 14 6.74 5.73 -8.76
C SER A 14 5.52 4.83 -8.92
N VAL A 15 4.34 5.40 -9.20
CA VAL A 15 3.12 4.63 -9.45
C VAL A 15 3.21 3.81 -10.73
N VAL A 16 3.70 4.40 -11.83
CA VAL A 16 3.88 3.67 -13.09
C VAL A 16 4.81 2.47 -12.89
N LYS A 17 5.96 2.67 -12.21
CA LYS A 17 6.89 1.58 -11.87
C LYS A 17 6.24 0.51 -10.99
N LEU A 18 5.42 0.91 -10.02
CA LEU A 18 4.65 -0.05 -9.23
C LEU A 18 3.71 -0.85 -10.13
N LEU A 19 2.94 -0.21 -11.00
CA LEU A 19 1.97 -0.88 -11.87
C LEU A 19 2.62 -1.86 -12.85
N GLU A 20 3.84 -1.56 -13.33
CA GLU A 20 4.63 -2.46 -14.17
C GLU A 20 4.93 -3.81 -13.49
N THR A 21 4.97 -3.86 -12.15
CA THR A 21 5.20 -5.09 -11.39
C THR A 21 3.92 -5.65 -10.77
N LEU A 22 3.04 -4.75 -10.29
CA LEU A 22 1.81 -5.10 -9.61
C LEU A 22 0.76 -5.69 -10.55
N VAL A 23 0.56 -5.12 -11.75
CA VAL A 23 -0.45 -5.63 -12.69
C VAL A 23 -0.12 -7.06 -13.13
N PRO A 24 1.12 -7.39 -13.55
CA PRO A 24 1.49 -8.78 -13.83
C PRO A 24 1.35 -9.69 -12.60
N ALA A 25 1.80 -9.26 -11.42
CA ALA A 25 1.70 -10.07 -10.21
C ALA A 25 0.25 -10.36 -9.80
N VAL A 26 -0.66 -9.40 -9.98
CA VAL A 26 -2.09 -9.59 -9.71
C VAL A 26 -2.74 -10.52 -10.75
N ARG A 27 -2.30 -10.43 -12.01
CA ARG A 27 -2.85 -11.24 -13.12
C ARG A 27 -2.40 -12.69 -13.06
N ASP A 28 -1.10 -12.90 -12.92
CA ASP A 28 -0.45 -14.20 -13.16
C ASP A 28 0.16 -14.80 -11.88
N GLY A 29 0.15 -14.06 -10.77
CA GLY A 29 0.93 -14.35 -9.59
C GLY A 29 2.36 -13.81 -9.71
N GLY A 30 3.06 -13.72 -8.58
CA GLY A 30 4.43 -13.20 -8.57
C GLY A 30 4.79 -12.53 -7.26
N GLU A 31 5.80 -11.68 -7.31
CA GLU A 31 6.32 -10.98 -6.14
C GLU A 31 6.42 -9.49 -6.42
N VAL A 32 5.97 -8.68 -5.46
CA VAL A 32 6.08 -7.22 -5.51
C VAL A 32 6.78 -6.74 -4.25
N PRO A 33 7.86 -5.97 -4.34
CA PRO A 33 8.53 -5.44 -3.15
C PRO A 33 7.57 -4.62 -2.28
N LEU A 34 7.53 -4.90 -0.98
CA LEU A 34 6.67 -4.14 -0.06
C LEU A 34 7.07 -2.66 -0.06
N LEU A 35 8.37 -2.38 -0.21
CA LEU A 35 8.88 -1.01 -0.35
C LEU A 35 8.17 -0.27 -1.49
N SER A 36 8.02 -0.87 -2.67
CA SER A 36 7.40 -0.23 -3.82
C SER A 36 5.92 0.12 -3.58
N ILE A 37 5.19 -0.74 -2.86
CA ILE A 37 3.79 -0.46 -2.46
C ILE A 37 3.77 0.76 -1.53
N VAL A 38 4.62 0.79 -0.50
CA VAL A 38 4.67 1.90 0.46
C VAL A 38 5.16 3.21 -0.18
N GLU A 39 6.17 3.15 -1.06
CA GLU A 39 6.71 4.31 -1.79
C GLU A 39 5.70 4.91 -2.75
N SER A 40 4.81 4.11 -3.36
CA SER A 40 3.75 4.67 -4.21
C SER A 40 2.82 5.61 -3.44
N VAL A 41 2.53 5.29 -2.18
CA VAL A 41 1.65 6.08 -1.31
C VAL A 41 2.40 7.21 -0.60
N ALA A 42 3.58 6.93 -0.06
CA ALA A 42 4.36 7.88 0.73
C ALA A 42 5.25 8.81 -0.13
N GLY A 43 5.52 8.43 -1.38
CA GLY A 43 6.53 9.03 -2.24
C GLY A 43 7.96 8.81 -1.74
N ASP A 44 8.91 9.56 -2.32
CA ASP A 44 10.34 9.49 -1.99
C ASP A 44 10.72 9.97 -0.58
N ARG A 45 9.74 10.36 0.23
CA ARG A 45 9.96 10.97 1.56
C ARG A 45 10.27 9.95 2.66
N LEU A 46 10.39 8.67 2.33
CA LEU A 46 10.81 7.65 3.28
C LEU A 46 12.28 7.86 3.66
N LYS A 47 12.54 7.98 4.96
CA LYS A 47 13.91 8.06 5.49
C LYS A 47 14.69 6.78 5.10
N PRO A 48 16.01 6.83 4.89
CA PRO A 48 16.81 5.68 4.50
C PRO A 48 16.66 4.46 5.44
N GLU A 49 16.54 4.70 6.74
CA GLU A 49 16.30 3.66 7.74
C GLU A 49 14.97 2.91 7.52
N VAL A 50 13.92 3.64 7.12
CA VAL A 50 12.60 3.06 6.81
C VAL A 50 12.67 2.22 5.55
N ARG A 51 13.36 2.72 4.52
CA ARG A 51 13.58 1.96 3.28
C ARG A 51 14.30 0.64 3.57
N LYS A 52 15.38 0.68 4.35
CA LYS A 52 16.13 -0.52 4.76
C LYS A 52 15.28 -1.53 5.55
N GLN A 53 14.39 -1.06 6.44
CA GLN A 53 13.48 -1.95 7.18
C GLN A 53 12.44 -2.60 6.26
N LEU A 54 11.91 -1.87 5.29
CA LEU A 54 10.97 -2.40 4.29
C LEU A 54 11.66 -3.36 3.31
N GLU A 55 12.88 -3.05 2.87
CA GLU A 55 13.71 -3.93 2.03
C GLU A 55 14.05 -5.25 2.75
N ALA A 56 14.44 -5.18 4.02
CA ALA A 56 14.74 -6.36 4.83
C ALA A 56 13.52 -7.26 5.03
N ARG A 57 12.31 -6.70 4.92
CA ARG A 57 11.05 -7.46 5.00
C ARG A 57 10.72 -8.18 3.69
N GLY A 58 11.30 -7.76 2.57
CA GLY A 58 11.17 -8.44 1.28
C GLY A 58 9.84 -8.19 0.57
N ASN A 59 9.42 -9.18 -0.21
CA ASN A 59 8.35 -9.05 -1.19
C ASN A 59 7.00 -9.52 -0.64
N ALA A 60 5.92 -8.87 -1.08
CA ALA A 60 4.58 -9.43 -1.03
C ALA A 60 4.42 -10.44 -2.16
N VAL A 61 4.00 -11.65 -1.81
CA VAL A 61 3.79 -12.76 -2.73
C VAL A 61 2.33 -12.79 -3.13
N PHE A 62 2.06 -12.71 -4.44
CA PHE A 62 0.75 -12.78 -5.05
C PHE A 62 0.51 -14.18 -5.61
N ARG A 63 -0.59 -14.80 -5.21
CA ARG A 63 -0.98 -16.14 -5.67
C ARG A 63 -2.44 -16.13 -6.11
N ARG A 64 -2.71 -16.76 -7.25
CA ARG A 64 -4.10 -17.00 -7.66
C ARG A 64 -4.69 -18.16 -6.88
N GLU A 65 -5.89 -17.94 -6.37
CA GLU A 65 -6.73 -18.94 -5.73
C GLU A 65 -8.09 -18.93 -6.46
N GLY A 66 -8.20 -19.75 -7.51
CA GLY A 66 -9.36 -19.74 -8.40
C GLY A 66 -9.42 -18.45 -9.24
N ASP A 67 -10.51 -17.70 -9.11
CA ASP A 67 -10.76 -16.44 -9.80
C ASP A 67 -10.27 -15.21 -9.02
N ALA A 68 -9.78 -15.40 -7.79
CA ALA A 68 -9.26 -14.33 -6.95
C ALA A 68 -7.74 -14.41 -6.84
N THR A 69 -7.07 -13.25 -6.73
CA THR A 69 -5.65 -13.19 -6.36
C THR A 69 -5.52 -12.77 -4.91
N ARG A 70 -4.73 -13.51 -4.13
CA ARG A 70 -4.40 -13.16 -2.76
C ARG A 70 -2.96 -12.73 -2.67
N PHE A 71 -2.67 -11.78 -1.78
CA PHE A 71 -1.31 -11.39 -1.47
C PHE A 71 -0.97 -11.64 -0.01
N LEU A 72 0.31 -11.94 0.24
CA LEU A 72 0.85 -12.20 1.57
C LEU A 72 2.29 -11.69 1.67
N ASN A 73 2.58 -10.97 2.73
CA ASN A 73 3.94 -10.68 3.18
C ASN A 73 4.04 -10.99 4.68
N GLU A 74 5.02 -11.79 5.06
CA GLU A 74 5.27 -12.18 6.45
C GLU A 74 6.67 -11.71 6.86
N GLY A 75 6.78 -11.28 8.12
CA GLY A 75 8.04 -10.81 8.69
C GLY A 75 7.85 -10.27 10.10
N PRO A 76 8.89 -9.70 10.71
CA PRO A 76 8.75 -9.04 11.99
C PRO A 76 7.77 -7.86 11.87
N ALA A 77 6.95 -7.65 12.91
CA ALA A 77 6.15 -6.43 13.00
C ALA A 77 7.08 -5.22 13.08
N LEU A 78 6.81 -4.20 12.28
CA LEU A 78 7.62 -2.98 12.25
C LEU A 78 6.83 -1.83 12.83
N ARG A 79 7.50 -0.99 13.63
CA ARG A 79 6.99 0.30 14.07
C ARG A 79 7.97 1.37 13.64
N ILE A 80 7.48 2.28 12.83
CA ILE A 80 8.29 3.30 12.17
C ILE A 80 7.80 4.66 12.66
N PRO A 81 8.58 5.35 13.50
CA PRO A 81 8.21 6.66 14.00
C PRO A 81 8.33 7.72 12.90
N LEU A 82 7.19 8.28 12.48
CA LEU A 82 7.14 9.42 11.56
C LEU A 82 6.80 10.70 12.32
N LYS A 83 7.01 11.86 11.69
CA LYS A 83 6.88 13.17 12.36
C LYS A 83 5.50 13.42 12.97
N ARG A 84 4.44 12.86 12.40
CA ARG A 84 3.04 13.11 12.81
C ARG A 84 2.34 11.91 13.43
N PHE A 85 2.80 10.70 13.14
CA PHE A 85 2.21 9.42 13.56
C PHE A 85 3.27 8.33 13.46
N ASP A 86 3.03 7.18 14.08
CA ASP A 86 3.82 5.97 13.87
C ASP A 86 3.15 5.12 12.79
N LEU A 87 3.89 4.78 11.75
CA LEU A 87 3.49 3.76 10.79
C LEU A 87 3.78 2.40 11.43
N ARG A 88 2.74 1.59 11.61
CA ARG A 88 2.85 0.21 12.09
C ARG A 88 2.56 -0.73 10.95
N ILE A 89 3.37 -1.76 10.85
CA ILE A 89 3.24 -2.79 9.85
C ILE A 89 3.07 -4.10 10.61
N ALA A 90 1.89 -4.73 10.47
CA ALA A 90 1.62 -6.00 11.12
C ALA A 90 2.62 -7.06 10.66
N ALA A 91 2.93 -8.05 11.52
CA ALA A 91 3.85 -9.14 11.19
C ALA A 91 3.45 -9.87 9.90
N ARG A 92 2.14 -9.99 9.70
CA ARG A 92 1.51 -10.48 8.49
C ARG A 92 0.75 -9.34 7.83
N VAL A 93 1.05 -9.08 6.55
CA VAL A 93 0.27 -8.19 5.70
C VAL A 93 -0.37 -9.04 4.61
N SER A 94 -1.69 -9.12 4.59
CA SER A 94 -2.39 -9.98 3.64
C SER A 94 -3.70 -9.36 3.16
N GLY A 95 -4.18 -9.89 2.04
CA GLY A 95 -5.39 -9.40 1.44
C GLY A 95 -5.71 -10.05 0.11
N ASP A 96 -6.69 -9.45 -0.55
CA ASP A 96 -7.17 -9.83 -1.86
C ASP A 96 -6.79 -8.72 -2.85
N ALA A 97 -6.50 -9.10 -4.09
CA ALA A 97 -6.06 -8.21 -5.15
C ALA A 97 -6.87 -8.45 -6.43
N ARG A 98 -7.17 -7.37 -7.15
CA ARG A 98 -7.89 -7.44 -8.42
C ARG A 98 -7.37 -6.41 -9.40
N LEU A 99 -7.53 -6.72 -10.68
CA LEU A 99 -7.31 -5.74 -11.75
C LEU A 99 -8.48 -4.75 -11.78
N VAL A 100 -8.15 -3.49 -12.05
CA VAL A 100 -9.11 -2.42 -12.33
C VAL A 100 -8.72 -1.74 -13.64
N GLU A 101 -9.60 -0.90 -14.18
CA GLU A 101 -9.26 -0.12 -15.37
C GLU A 101 -8.03 0.76 -15.10
N GLY A 102 -6.99 0.60 -15.92
CA GLY A 102 -5.74 1.36 -15.78
C GLY A 102 -4.83 0.94 -14.62
N GLY A 103 -5.10 -0.15 -13.89
CA GLY A 103 -4.22 -0.57 -12.80
C GLY A 103 -4.69 -1.76 -11.97
N ALA A 104 -4.48 -1.68 -10.65
CA ALA A 104 -4.81 -2.73 -9.71
C ALA A 104 -5.29 -2.18 -8.36
N ALA A 105 -6.14 -2.94 -7.69
CA ALA A 105 -6.63 -2.66 -6.35
C ALA A 105 -6.23 -3.79 -5.38
N LEU A 106 -5.80 -3.39 -4.18
CA LEU A 106 -5.46 -4.23 -3.05
C LEU A 106 -6.45 -3.96 -1.92
N SER A 107 -7.05 -5.00 -1.37
CA SER A 107 -7.93 -4.93 -0.20
C SER A 107 -7.31 -5.73 0.93
N PHE A 108 -7.02 -5.08 2.05
CA PHE A 108 -6.29 -5.65 3.17
C PHE A 108 -7.23 -6.30 4.20
N ARG A 109 -6.76 -7.35 4.86
CA ARG A 109 -7.55 -8.08 5.87
C ARG A 109 -7.35 -7.51 7.26
N GLY A 110 -8.31 -6.73 7.75
CA GLY A 110 -8.48 -6.42 9.17
C GLY A 110 -7.18 -6.02 9.89
N ALA A 111 -6.70 -6.86 10.82
CA ALA A 111 -5.47 -6.60 11.58
C ALA A 111 -4.16 -6.94 10.83
N GLU A 112 -4.24 -7.61 9.68
CA GLU A 112 -3.12 -8.02 8.84
C GLU A 112 -2.78 -6.94 7.80
N THR A 113 -2.53 -5.72 8.26
CA THR A 113 -2.35 -4.55 7.39
C THR A 113 -1.36 -3.52 7.97
N LEU A 114 -1.17 -2.43 7.25
CA LEU A 114 -0.47 -1.24 7.70
C LEU A 114 -1.45 -0.36 8.49
N SER A 115 -0.97 0.32 9.53
CA SER A 115 -1.78 1.29 10.27
C SER A 115 -0.99 2.54 10.62
N ALA A 116 -1.66 3.69 10.59
CA ALA A 116 -1.14 4.94 11.12
C ALA A 116 -1.67 5.12 12.54
N SER A 117 -0.78 5.27 13.51
CA SER A 117 -1.15 5.39 14.93
C SER A 117 -0.59 6.64 15.58
N LYS A 118 -1.39 7.31 16.41
CA LYS A 118 -0.98 8.48 17.19
C LYS A 118 -1.72 8.48 18.54
N PHE A 119 -0.97 8.44 19.63
CA PHE A 119 -1.52 8.36 21.00
C PHE A 119 -2.53 7.21 21.14
N PHE A 120 -3.82 7.52 21.34
CA PHE A 120 -4.91 6.55 21.51
C PHE A 120 -5.65 6.20 20.22
N PHE A 121 -5.29 6.84 19.10
CA PHE A 121 -5.93 6.63 17.81
C PHE A 121 -5.05 5.77 16.91
N SER A 122 -5.64 4.77 16.27
CA SER A 122 -5.01 3.94 15.26
C SER A 122 -6.00 3.76 14.13
N VAL A 123 -5.55 4.00 12.90
CA VAL A 123 -6.38 3.82 11.69
C VAL A 123 -5.64 2.86 10.79
N ARG A 124 -6.34 1.80 10.38
CA ARG A 124 -5.81 0.76 9.50
C ARG A 124 -6.02 1.10 8.04
N LEU A 125 -5.12 0.63 7.21
CA LEU A 125 -5.29 0.65 5.77
C LEU A 125 -6.22 -0.49 5.37
N GLU A 126 -7.34 -0.17 4.73
CA GLU A 126 -8.31 -1.14 4.23
C GLU A 126 -8.12 -1.41 2.74
N GLY A 127 -7.71 -0.40 1.98
CA GLY A 127 -7.54 -0.54 0.54
C GLY A 127 -6.54 0.41 -0.09
N ILE A 128 -5.94 -0.03 -1.18
CA ILE A 128 -5.20 0.83 -2.13
C ILE A 128 -5.69 0.50 -3.53
N GLU A 129 -6.22 1.49 -4.25
CA GLU A 129 -6.40 1.42 -5.70
C GLU A 129 -5.34 2.30 -6.35
N ALA A 130 -4.49 1.72 -7.18
CA ALA A 130 -3.49 2.46 -7.94
C ALA A 130 -3.80 2.34 -9.43
N THR A 131 -3.88 3.48 -10.11
CA THR A 131 -4.00 3.58 -11.57
C THR A 131 -2.95 4.54 -12.11
N ASP A 132 -2.82 4.60 -13.44
CA ASP A 132 -1.95 5.56 -14.13
C ASP A 132 -2.38 7.04 -13.93
N GLN A 133 -3.59 7.27 -13.41
CA GLN A 133 -4.16 8.60 -13.18
C GLN A 133 -4.23 9.01 -11.70
N ARG A 134 -4.44 8.05 -10.80
CA ARG A 134 -4.65 8.35 -9.37
C ARG A 134 -4.24 7.20 -8.45
N ILE A 135 -4.05 7.53 -7.18
CA ILE A 135 -4.02 6.56 -6.09
C ILE A 135 -5.19 6.88 -5.15
N VAL A 136 -6.00 5.88 -4.83
CA VAL A 136 -6.99 5.95 -3.75
C VAL A 136 -6.48 5.12 -2.59
N VAL A 137 -6.36 5.73 -1.42
CA VAL A 137 -5.96 5.10 -0.17
C VAL A 137 -7.16 5.14 0.76
N ASP A 138 -7.68 3.96 1.05
CA ASP A 138 -8.87 3.72 1.88
C ASP A 138 -8.42 3.34 3.29
N MET A 139 -8.85 4.13 4.27
CA MET A 139 -8.44 4.02 5.67
C MET A 139 -9.66 3.80 6.56
N GLU A 140 -9.53 2.87 7.51
CA GLU A 140 -10.58 2.38 8.42
C GLU A 140 -11.62 3.43 8.81
N GLY A 141 -12.87 3.14 8.43
CA GLY A 141 -14.06 3.94 8.74
C GLY A 141 -14.18 5.25 7.95
N ASP A 142 -13.70 5.29 6.71
CA ASP A 142 -13.72 6.43 5.77
C ASP A 142 -13.25 7.75 6.42
N SER A 143 -12.40 7.61 7.43
CA SER A 143 -12.07 8.70 8.35
C SER A 143 -10.89 9.51 7.82
N PHE A 144 -10.06 8.91 6.95
CA PHE A 144 -8.83 9.49 6.42
C PHE A 144 -8.54 9.10 4.96
N ASP A 145 -9.58 8.80 4.20
CA ASP A 145 -9.43 8.45 2.79
C ASP A 145 -8.75 9.56 2.02
N GLN A 146 -7.77 9.16 1.22
CA GLN A 146 -6.95 10.07 0.44
C GLN A 146 -7.00 9.67 -1.02
N VAL A 147 -7.25 10.66 -1.87
CA VAL A 147 -7.11 10.54 -3.32
C VAL A 147 -5.93 11.38 -3.74
N PHE A 148 -4.95 10.75 -4.36
CA PHE A 148 -3.79 11.42 -4.96
C PHE A 148 -3.95 11.43 -6.47
N GLU A 149 -4.25 12.59 -7.05
CA GLU A 149 -4.26 12.77 -8.50
C GLU A 149 -2.82 12.90 -9.04
N LEU A 150 -2.51 12.18 -10.11
CA LEU A 150 -1.17 12.13 -10.73
C LEU A 150 -1.03 13.11 -11.91
N VAL A 151 -2.05 13.93 -12.16
CA VAL A 151 -2.16 14.92 -13.25
C VAL A 151 -2.09 16.36 -12.75
#